data_AF-A0ABD0PTN9-F1
#
_entry.id   AF-A0ABD0PTN9-F1
#
_cell.length_a   1.000
_cell.length_b   1.000
_cell.length_c   1.000
_cell.angle_alpha   90.00
_cell.angle_beta   90.00
_cell.angle_gamma   90.00
#
_symmetry.space_group_name_H-M   'P 1'
#
loop_
_entity.id
_entity.type
_entity.pdbx_description
1 polymer ?
#
loop_
_entity_poly.entity_id
_entity_poly.type
_entity_poly.pdbx_seq_one_letter_code
_entity_poly.pdbx_strand_id
1 'polypeptide(L)'
;RQLTIFNSQMTIQIGGWEKDRSRAFQGQMSGFYYNGLKVFNMAVEGDPNVRIEGSSSSITPQSSATVSRSETSTSGVEITTTSTSSHKIKPTTASEAQQ
;
A
#
# COMPACT_ATOMS: atom_id res chain seq x y z
N ARG A 1 20.08 -6.50 31.73
CA ARG A 1 19.82 -6.24 30.29
C ARG A 1 19.87 -4.73 30.10
N GLN A 2 20.73 -4.21 29.22
CA GLN A 2 20.78 -2.78 28.93
C GLN A 2 19.68 -2.42 27.94
N LEU A 3 18.99 -1.31 28.18
CA LEU A 3 17.92 -0.80 27.31
C LEU A 3 18.54 0.19 26.31
N THR A 4 18.47 -0.12 25.02
CA THR A 4 18.83 0.84 23.96
C THR A 4 17.61 1.68 23.65
N ILE A 5 17.68 2.97 23.97
CA ILE A 5 16.60 3.94 23.73
C ILE A 5 17.00 4.81 22.54
N PHE A 6 16.14 4.88 21.52
CA PHE A 6 16.25 5.87 20.47
C PHE A 6 15.54 7.15 20.92
N ASN A 7 16.28 8.05 21.57
CA ASN A 7 15.77 9.35 21.96
C ASN A 7 15.69 10.29 20.73
N SER A 8 14.64 11.12 20.66
CA SER A 8 14.48 12.24 19.71
C SER A 8 14.25 11.90 18.24
N GLN A 9 13.26 11.06 17.92
CA GLN A 9 12.82 10.86 16.54
C GLN A 9 12.02 12.09 16.07
N MET A 10 12.55 12.84 15.10
CA MET A 10 11.93 14.09 14.62
C MET A 10 11.22 13.93 13.27
N THR A 11 11.66 13.00 12.42
CA THR A 11 11.12 12.87 11.06
C THR A 11 11.34 11.46 10.52
N ILE A 12 10.34 10.92 9.81
CA ILE A 12 10.47 9.69 9.03
C ILE A 12 10.47 10.08 7.56
N GLN A 13 11.51 9.69 6.82
CA GLN A 13 11.62 9.93 5.38
C GLN A 13 11.51 8.61 4.63
N ILE A 14 10.70 8.60 3.57
CA ILE A 14 10.39 7.40 2.79
C ILE A 14 10.64 7.72 1.32
N GLY A 15 11.18 6.76 0.56
CA GLY A 15 11.42 6.91 -0.87
C GLY A 15 12.85 7.34 -1.26
N GLY A 16 13.75 7.59 -0.28
CA GLY A 16 15.17 7.83 -0.57
C GLY A 16 15.45 9.10 -1.38
N TRP A 17 14.58 10.10 -1.27
CA TRP A 17 14.71 11.37 -1.98
C TRP A 17 15.77 12.28 -1.32
N GLU A 18 17.04 11.94 -1.51
CA GLU A 18 18.16 12.83 -1.18
C GLU A 18 18.46 13.82 -2.32
N LYS A 19 19.24 14.88 -2.02
CA LYS A 19 19.53 16.02 -2.90
C LYS A 19 19.89 15.65 -4.35
N ASP A 20 20.60 14.55 -4.57
CA ASP A 20 21.04 14.14 -5.91
C ASP A 20 20.06 13.21 -6.65
N ARG A 21 18.93 12.81 -6.03
CA ARG A 21 17.89 11.89 -6.56
C ARG A 21 18.40 10.55 -7.10
N SER A 22 19.70 10.30 -7.05
CA SER A 22 20.39 9.16 -7.67
C SER A 22 20.07 7.82 -7.00
N ARG A 23 19.41 7.85 -5.84
CA ARG A 23 18.98 6.67 -5.07
C ARG A 23 17.51 6.71 -4.68
N ALA A 24 16.67 7.43 -5.44
CA ALA A 24 15.23 7.40 -5.22
C ALA A 24 14.70 5.97 -5.40
N PHE A 25 13.83 5.55 -4.49
CA PHE A 25 13.18 4.27 -4.59
C PHE A 25 12.15 4.30 -5.73
N GLN A 26 12.19 3.29 -6.59
CA GLN A 26 11.20 3.05 -7.61
C GLN A 26 10.56 1.70 -7.38
N GLY A 27 9.24 1.68 -7.22
CA GLY A 27 8.48 0.48 -6.93
C GLY A 27 7.23 0.79 -6.13
N GLN A 28 6.62 -0.24 -5.56
CA GLN A 28 5.47 -0.12 -4.68
C GLN A 28 5.89 -0.34 -3.23
N MET A 29 5.31 0.44 -2.33
CA MET A 29 5.43 0.25 -0.89
C MET A 29 4.06 0.09 -0.28
N SER A 30 3.93 -0.80 0.71
CA SER A 30 2.67 -1.04 1.40
C SER A 30 2.92 -1.39 2.88
N GLY A 31 1.90 -1.20 3.72
CA GLY A 31 1.91 -1.68 5.11
C GLY A 31 3.01 -1.11 6.02
N PHE A 32 3.43 0.14 5.85
CA PHE A 32 4.44 0.74 6.74
C PHE A 32 3.81 1.18 8.07
N TYR A 33 4.21 0.49 9.15
CA TYR A 33 3.84 0.77 10.53
C TYR A 33 5.07 1.19 11.33
N TYR A 34 4.93 2.27 12.08
CA TYR A 34 6.01 2.77 12.92
C TYR A 34 5.47 3.23 14.27
N ASN A 35 5.88 2.59 15.36
CA ASN A 35 5.36 2.85 16.71
C ASN A 35 3.82 2.90 16.78
N GLY A 36 3.15 2.01 16.03
CA GLY A 36 1.69 1.95 15.95
C GLY A 36 1.04 2.87 14.92
N LEU A 37 1.78 3.78 14.29
CA LEU A 37 1.27 4.68 13.26
C LEU A 37 1.21 4.01 11.88
N LYS A 38 0.07 4.09 11.20
CA LYS A 38 -0.13 3.65 9.81
C LYS A 38 0.28 4.75 8.83
N VAL A 39 1.58 4.90 8.61
CA VAL A 39 2.12 6.08 7.92
C VAL A 39 1.59 6.25 6.49
N PHE A 40 1.46 5.16 5.73
CA PHE A 40 0.87 5.26 4.38
C PHE A 40 -0.61 5.65 4.39
N ASN A 41 -1.37 5.24 5.41
CA ASN A 41 -2.76 5.69 5.53
C ASN A 41 -2.81 7.17 5.87
N MET A 42 -1.99 7.64 6.82
CA MET A 42 -1.91 9.07 7.15
C MET A 42 -1.55 9.93 5.93
N ALA A 43 -0.66 9.43 5.06
CA ALA A 43 -0.32 10.09 3.81
C ALA A 43 -1.52 10.17 2.83
N VAL A 44 -2.28 9.08 2.69
CA VAL A 44 -3.46 9.02 1.82
C VAL A 44 -4.62 9.85 2.36
N GLU A 45 -4.79 9.89 3.68
CA GLU A 45 -5.83 10.64 4.38
C GLU A 45 -5.51 12.15 4.50
N GLY A 46 -4.29 12.57 4.14
CA GLY A 46 -3.87 13.97 4.15
C GLY A 46 -3.58 14.52 5.54
N ASP A 47 -2.99 13.71 6.43
CA ASP A 47 -2.59 14.14 7.78
C ASP A 47 -1.67 15.37 7.72
N PRO A 48 -1.92 16.43 8.52
CA PRO A 48 -1.15 17.68 8.46
C PRO A 48 0.33 17.54 8.82
N ASN A 49 0.74 16.44 9.47
CA ASN A 49 2.14 16.17 9.81
C ASN A 49 2.86 15.39 8.71
N VAL A 50 2.18 15.04 7.62
CA VAL A 50 2.75 14.32 6.48
C VAL A 50 2.91 15.26 5.30
N ARG A 51 4.09 15.23 4.67
CA ARG A 51 4.36 15.95 3.43
C ARG A 51 4.79 14.95 2.35
N ILE A 52 4.16 15.06 1.19
CA ILE A 52 4.45 14.23 0.02
C ILE A 52 5.18 15.10 -1.00
N GLU A 53 6.36 14.67 -1.42
CA GLU A 53 7.20 15.35 -2.41
C GLU A 53 7.56 14.38 -3.55
N GLY A 54 7.67 14.91 -4.77
CA GLY A 54 8.00 14.11 -5.95
C GLY A 54 6.81 13.33 -6.52
N SER A 55 7.11 12.26 -7.25
CA SER A 55 6.10 11.42 -7.90
C SER A 55 5.66 10.30 -6.95
N SER A 56 4.40 10.33 -6.52
CA SER A 56 3.79 9.26 -5.73
C SER A 56 2.31 9.09 -6.10
N SER A 57 1.83 7.85 -6.12
CA SER A 57 0.43 7.53 -6.37
C SER A 57 -0.06 6.49 -5.35
N SER A 58 -1.26 6.71 -4.80
CA SER A 58 -1.92 5.72 -3.95
C SER A 58 -2.71 4.72 -4.79
N ILE A 59 -2.61 3.44 -4.44
CA ILE A 59 -3.42 2.36 -5.03
C ILE A 59 -4.47 1.97 -3.98
N THR A 60 -5.46 2.83 -3.77
CA THR A 60 -6.62 2.49 -2.94
C THR A 60 -7.71 1.88 -3.83
N PRO A 61 -8.33 0.75 -3.44
CA PRO A 61 -9.54 0.29 -4.11
C PRO A 61 -10.60 1.38 -3.93
N GLN A 62 -10.99 2.00 -5.04
CA GLN A 62 -11.85 3.17 -5.08
C GLN A 62 -13.21 2.86 -4.41
N SER A 63 -13.46 3.42 -3.23
CA SER A 63 -14.81 3.60 -2.70
C SER A 63 -15.00 5.11 -2.51
N SER A 64 -15.90 5.67 -3.32
CA SER A 64 -16.14 7.08 -3.57
C SER A 64 -15.95 8.05 -2.39
N ALA A 65 -14.95 8.93 -2.47
CA ALA A 65 -15.00 10.30 -1.91
C ALA A 65 -13.82 11.14 -2.49
N THR A 66 -14.20 12.08 -3.36
CA THR A 66 -13.50 13.33 -3.77
C THR A 66 -11.97 13.33 -3.80
N VAL A 67 -11.41 12.85 -4.91
CA VAL A 67 -9.99 13.02 -5.27
C VAL A 67 -9.77 14.45 -5.78
N SER A 68 -9.02 15.26 -5.03
CA SER A 68 -8.31 16.42 -5.58
C SER A 68 -7.22 15.89 -6.52
N ARG A 69 -7.58 15.72 -7.79
CA ARG A 69 -6.73 15.19 -8.85
C ARG A 69 -5.62 16.21 -9.16
N SER A 70 -4.37 15.87 -8.88
CA SER A 70 -3.25 16.41 -9.67
C SER A 70 -3.22 15.63 -10.97
N GLU A 71 -3.74 16.23 -12.03
CA GLU A 71 -3.77 15.65 -13.37
C GLU A 71 -2.40 15.83 -14.04
N THR A 72 -1.75 14.71 -14.37
CA THR A 72 -0.90 14.63 -15.57
C THR A 72 -1.00 13.21 -16.14
N SER A 73 -1.99 13.06 -17.03
CA SER A 73 -2.15 12.08 -18.13
C SER A 73 -0.82 11.55 -18.72
N THR A 74 -0.65 10.34 -19.29
CA THR A 74 -1.55 9.37 -19.93
C THR A 74 -0.79 8.05 -20.15
N SER A 75 -1.42 6.90 -19.91
CA SER A 75 -1.44 5.75 -20.85
C SER A 75 -2.56 4.80 -20.41
N GLY A 76 -3.63 4.76 -21.20
CA GLY A 76 -4.77 3.87 -20.96
C GLY A 76 -4.35 2.41 -21.06
N VAL A 77 -4.57 1.66 -19.99
CA VAL A 77 -4.62 0.20 -20.03
C VAL A 77 -6.06 -0.19 -19.67
N GLU A 78 -6.81 -0.68 -20.65
CA GLU A 78 -8.12 -1.29 -20.42
C GLU A 78 -7.90 -2.64 -19.73
N ILE A 79 -8.07 -2.71 -18.42
CA ILE A 79 -8.04 -3.98 -17.68
C ILE A 79 -9.47 -4.52 -17.66
N THR A 80 -9.77 -5.50 -18.51
CA THR A 80 -11.00 -6.29 -18.43
C THR A 80 -10.81 -7.39 -17.38
N THR A 81 -11.46 -7.25 -16.22
CA THR A 81 -11.43 -8.28 -15.16
C THR A 81 -12.71 -9.13 -15.21
N THR A 82 -12.58 -10.40 -15.61
CA THR A 82 -13.68 -11.37 -15.57
C THR A 82 -13.67 -12.10 -14.23
N SER A 83 -14.66 -11.85 -13.35
CA SER A 83 -14.84 -12.61 -12.11
C SER A 83 -15.66 -13.88 -12.34
N THR A 84 -15.05 -15.06 -12.14
CA THR A 84 -15.78 -16.34 -12.05
C THR A 84 -16.02 -16.71 -10.59
N SER A 85 -17.28 -16.66 -10.15
CA SER A 85 -17.72 -17.15 -8.83
C SER A 85 -18.18 -18.60 -8.97
N SER A 86 -17.39 -19.55 -8.46
CA SER A 86 -17.79 -20.95 -8.35
C SER A 86 -17.93 -21.30 -6.86
N HIS A 87 -19.19 -21.50 -6.45
CA HIS A 87 -19.59 -21.84 -5.10
C HIS A 87 -18.97 -23.17 -4.64
N LYS A 88 -18.52 -23.21 -3.38
CA LYS A 88 -18.05 -24.41 -2.69
C LYS A 88 -19.15 -25.48 -2.62
N ILE A 89 -18.86 -26.68 -3.12
CA ILE A 89 -19.59 -27.89 -2.77
C ILE A 89 -18.63 -28.74 -1.93
N LYS A 90 -19.01 -28.96 -0.67
CA LYS A 90 -18.31 -29.82 0.29
C LYS A 90 -18.77 -31.26 0.06
N PRO A 91 -17.89 -32.24 -0.21
CA PRO A 91 -18.28 -33.65 -0.17
C PRO A 91 -18.05 -34.21 1.25
N THR A 92 -19.09 -34.83 1.79
CA THR A 92 -19.11 -35.62 3.02
C THR A 92 -18.68 -37.07 2.72
N THR A 93 -17.70 -37.55 3.49
CA THR A 93 -17.35 -38.91 3.97
C THR A 93 -17.79 -40.21 3.23
N ALA A 94 -16.77 -41.05 2.97
CA ALA A 94 -16.64 -42.53 2.98
C ALA A 94 -17.41 -43.44 1.99
N SER A 95 -16.68 -44.24 1.20
CA SER A 95 -16.53 -45.69 1.40
C SER A 95 -15.49 -46.28 0.43
N GLU A 96 -14.64 -47.12 0.99
CA GLU A 96 -13.69 -48.05 0.38
C GLU A 96 -14.43 -49.21 -0.34
N ALA A 97 -13.88 -49.71 -1.46
CA ALA A 97 -13.76 -51.14 -1.82
C ALA A 97 -13.51 -51.35 -3.34
N GLN A 98 -12.39 -52.01 -3.65
CA GLN A 98 -12.21 -53.11 -4.63
C GLN A 98 -12.57 -52.82 -6.12
N GLN A 99 -11.77 -53.14 -7.14
CA GLN A 99 -10.67 -54.09 -7.32
C GLN A 99 -9.92 -53.72 -8.60
#